data_AF-A0ABC8QYR6-F1
#
_entry.id   AF-A0ABC8QYR6-F1
#
_cell.length_a   1.000
_cell.length_b   1.000
_cell.length_c   1.000
_cell.angle_alpha   90.00
_cell.angle_beta   90.00
_cell.angle_gamma   90.00
#
_symmetry.space_group_name_H-M   'P 1'
#
loop_
_entity.id
_entity.type
_entity.pdbx_description
1 polymer ?
#
loop_
_entity_poly.entity_id
_entity_poly.type
_entity_poly.pdbx_seq_one_letter_code
_entity_poly.pdbx_strand_id
1 'polypeptide(L)'
;MKVLGTFITEWDEGKANADIILSTRESAQMYAERLTELAVALGFDGWLVNMEIKLDKGQIPNLKVFVSHLTQTMHSAMPGSLVIWYDAVTIDGDLNWQNQLNDRNKPFFDISDGIFVNYTWLEDYPKLSAAVAGDRKFDVYMGIDVFGRGTYGGGQWTTNVALDVIKKDDVSAAIFAPGWVYETKQPPDFESAQNRWWGLVEKSWGIVQNYPKALPFYSNFDQGHGYHISINGGEISVDPWNNISCQSLQPFLEVPGDSVPDKIQVLVNFKEASYNGGGNITFKGTLEGNAYFTTKLFQGELPLGDLPVHFIYSVKTEGNSMLGLYLQFSFGLNGRKTVLLASSGNTLLTMNQFSSQFSDVIMPHRVMNQEKAPGWVIQESSIAMNGYVLTEIHAVCYKAKPGVTELRLESDSVGENNTTARGPSEYYAVLGSLTVKTSSPNSDFPPSSLWLVEGQDIEWTSGSQGSKTLSVKVVWKSKHGNASLFPNYNIYVEKLANQSVANLGGVVDGVQEYIGVALVQAFYVSDLVVPSGTSSLKFIIQVCASDGTCQKLDDSPFLQLHVEGS
;
A
#
# COMPACT_ATOMS: atom_id res chain seq x y z
N MET A 1 -4.48 1.35 -10.10
CA MET A 1 -3.48 2.29 -10.64
C MET A 1 -2.77 1.56 -11.75
N LYS A 2 -2.49 2.22 -12.87
CA LYS A 2 -1.67 1.65 -13.95
C LYS A 2 -0.21 2.05 -13.71
N VAL A 3 0.73 1.15 -13.98
CA VAL A 3 2.18 1.36 -13.85
C VAL A 3 2.79 1.25 -15.25
N LEU A 4 3.46 2.30 -15.71
CA LEU A 4 4.09 2.31 -17.03
C LEU A 4 5.61 2.21 -16.89
N GLY A 5 6.24 1.47 -17.80
CA GLY A 5 7.68 1.60 -18.04
C GLY A 5 7.98 2.94 -18.71
N THR A 6 9.23 3.39 -18.65
CA THR A 6 9.69 4.55 -19.43
C THR A 6 10.66 4.05 -20.49
N PHE A 7 10.33 4.25 -21.77
CA PHE A 7 11.26 4.08 -22.87
C PHE A 7 11.88 5.45 -23.17
N ILE A 8 13.15 5.61 -22.84
CA ILE A 8 13.86 6.89 -22.94
C ILE A 8 15.08 6.80 -23.85
N THR A 9 15.25 7.81 -24.71
CA THR A 9 16.49 8.02 -25.48
C THR A 9 17.00 9.42 -25.22
N GLU A 10 18.20 9.55 -24.69
CA GLU A 10 18.84 10.84 -24.42
C GLU A 10 20.30 10.81 -24.87
N TRP A 11 20.87 11.99 -25.15
CA TRP A 11 22.29 12.15 -25.49
C TRP A 11 22.72 11.38 -26.74
N ASP A 12 24.04 11.33 -26.99
CA ASP A 12 24.61 10.72 -28.19
C ASP A 12 24.32 9.20 -28.26
N GLU A 13 24.31 8.50 -27.12
CA GLU A 13 24.00 7.07 -27.06
C GLU A 13 22.53 6.80 -27.39
N GLY A 14 21.61 7.60 -26.83
CA GLY A 14 20.19 7.52 -27.16
C GLY A 14 19.93 7.78 -28.64
N LYS A 15 20.65 8.74 -29.25
CA LYS A 15 20.57 9.01 -30.69
C LYS A 15 21.07 7.81 -31.51
N ALA A 16 22.21 7.23 -31.17
CA ALA A 16 22.73 6.04 -31.86
C ALA A 16 21.74 4.86 -31.78
N ASN A 17 21.12 4.65 -30.62
CA ASN A 17 20.10 3.62 -30.45
C ASN A 17 18.83 3.92 -31.26
N ALA A 18 18.37 5.18 -31.27
CA ALA A 18 17.23 5.61 -32.09
C ALA A 18 17.50 5.41 -33.58
N ASP A 19 18.74 5.61 -34.05
CA ASP A 19 19.12 5.38 -35.45
C ASP A 19 18.98 3.92 -35.86
N ILE A 20 19.29 2.99 -34.94
CA ILE A 20 19.10 1.56 -35.16
C ILE A 20 17.60 1.23 -35.18
N ILE A 21 16.87 1.64 -34.14
CA ILE A 21 15.45 1.34 -33.96
C ILE A 21 14.60 1.90 -35.11
N LEU A 22 14.93 3.09 -35.59
CA LEU A 22 14.17 3.81 -36.62
C LEU A 22 14.80 3.69 -38.02
N SER A 23 15.77 2.80 -38.19
CA SER A 23 16.47 2.58 -39.48
C SER A 23 15.51 2.16 -40.61
N THR A 24 14.53 1.34 -40.29
CA THR A 24 13.53 0.79 -41.22
C THR A 24 12.18 0.65 -40.53
N ARG A 25 11.13 0.48 -41.32
CA ARG A 25 9.78 0.21 -40.80
C ARG A 25 9.75 -1.09 -40.01
N GLU A 26 10.42 -2.12 -40.51
CA GLU A 26 10.48 -3.46 -39.91
C GLU A 26 11.23 -3.44 -38.58
N SER A 27 12.32 -2.67 -38.49
CA SER A 27 13.05 -2.48 -37.22
C SER A 27 12.17 -1.79 -36.17
N ALA A 28 11.48 -0.71 -36.56
CA ALA A 28 10.56 0.00 -35.68
C ALA A 28 9.45 -0.92 -35.14
N GLN A 29 8.84 -1.74 -35.98
CA GLN A 29 7.82 -2.70 -35.54
C GLN A 29 8.38 -3.77 -34.59
N MET A 30 9.54 -4.34 -34.93
CA MET A 30 10.19 -5.36 -34.11
C MET A 30 10.47 -4.84 -32.69
N TYR A 31 11.03 -3.64 -32.55
CA TYR A 31 11.32 -3.09 -31.21
C TYR A 31 10.03 -2.75 -30.44
N ALA A 32 9.00 -2.24 -31.11
CA ALA A 32 7.69 -2.06 -30.48
C ALA A 32 7.11 -3.38 -29.96
N GLU A 33 7.22 -4.47 -30.73
CA GLU A 33 6.79 -5.81 -30.29
C GLU A 33 7.58 -6.29 -29.07
N ARG A 34 8.90 -6.08 -29.03
CA ARG A 34 9.72 -6.43 -27.85
C ARG A 34 9.34 -5.66 -26.61
N LEU A 35 8.98 -4.38 -26.73
CA LEU A 35 8.47 -3.60 -25.60
C LEU A 35 7.10 -4.10 -25.13
N THR A 36 6.24 -4.56 -26.03
CA THR A 36 4.98 -5.22 -25.65
C THR A 36 5.23 -6.54 -24.93
N GLU A 37 6.09 -7.40 -25.47
CA GLU A 37 6.46 -8.67 -24.83
C GLU A 37 7.01 -8.45 -23.42
N LEU A 38 7.87 -7.43 -23.24
CA LEU A 38 8.44 -7.09 -21.94
C LEU A 38 7.39 -6.64 -20.93
N ALA A 39 6.46 -5.77 -21.34
CA ALA A 39 5.36 -5.31 -20.49
C ALA A 39 4.45 -6.46 -20.05
N VAL A 40 4.12 -7.38 -20.96
CA VAL A 40 3.31 -8.56 -20.66
C VAL A 40 4.05 -9.53 -19.73
N ALA A 41 5.33 -9.80 -20.00
CA ALA A 41 6.12 -10.74 -19.21
C ALA A 41 6.36 -10.26 -17.78
N LEU A 42 6.56 -8.95 -17.59
CA LEU A 42 6.81 -8.35 -16.27
C LEU A 42 5.54 -7.83 -15.58
N GLY A 43 4.41 -7.77 -16.28
CA GLY A 43 3.10 -7.44 -15.72
C GLY A 43 2.89 -5.95 -15.42
N PHE A 44 3.38 -5.05 -16.28
CA PHE A 44 3.09 -3.60 -16.20
C PHE A 44 2.29 -3.11 -17.40
N ASP A 45 1.63 -1.95 -17.26
CA ASP A 45 0.46 -1.52 -18.04
C ASP A 45 0.80 -0.72 -19.31
N GLY A 46 2.06 -0.69 -19.74
CA GLY A 46 2.50 -0.01 -20.96
C GLY A 46 3.64 0.97 -20.76
N TRP A 47 3.69 2.05 -21.54
CA TRP A 47 4.92 2.83 -21.75
C TRP A 47 4.71 4.34 -21.82
N LEU A 48 5.52 5.10 -21.09
CA LEU A 48 5.85 6.48 -21.42
C LEU A 48 7.00 6.47 -22.43
N VAL A 49 6.78 7.02 -23.62
CA VAL A 49 7.78 7.14 -24.68
C VAL A 49 8.36 8.55 -24.63
N ASN A 50 9.62 8.67 -24.17
CA ASN A 50 10.33 9.93 -24.06
C ASN A 50 11.59 9.97 -24.94
N MET A 51 11.53 10.66 -26.07
CA MET A 51 12.67 10.76 -26.99
C MET A 51 13.32 12.14 -26.93
N GLU A 52 14.26 12.33 -26.00
CA GLU A 52 15.01 13.58 -25.78
C GLU A 52 16.23 13.70 -26.71
N ILE A 53 16.03 13.45 -28.01
CA ILE A 53 17.08 13.50 -29.04
C ILE A 53 16.56 14.12 -30.33
N LYS A 54 17.45 14.74 -31.11
CA LYS A 54 17.13 15.20 -32.47
C LYS A 54 17.19 14.02 -33.44
N LEU A 55 16.17 13.89 -34.28
CA LEU A 55 16.09 12.90 -35.36
C LEU A 55 16.26 13.54 -36.73
N ASP A 56 16.71 12.72 -37.69
CA ASP A 56 16.62 13.10 -39.08
C ASP A 56 15.16 13.04 -39.54
N LYS A 57 14.73 14.04 -40.32
CA LYS A 57 13.35 14.10 -40.81
C LYS A 57 12.90 12.83 -41.56
N GLY A 58 13.85 12.12 -42.19
CA GLY A 58 13.61 10.84 -42.85
C GLY A 58 13.24 9.69 -41.91
N GLN A 59 13.53 9.80 -40.61
CA GLN A 59 13.21 8.80 -39.59
C GLN A 59 11.81 8.98 -39.00
N ILE A 60 11.18 10.14 -39.17
CA ILE A 60 9.87 10.46 -38.59
C ILE A 60 8.75 9.50 -39.03
N PRO A 61 8.68 9.05 -40.31
CA PRO A 61 7.74 8.02 -40.71
C PRO A 61 7.90 6.72 -39.90
N ASN A 62 9.14 6.28 -39.64
CA ASN A 62 9.41 5.08 -38.85
C ASN A 62 9.12 5.29 -37.37
N LEU A 63 9.35 6.49 -36.82
CA LEU A 63 8.94 6.83 -35.46
C LEU A 63 7.42 6.74 -35.29
N LYS A 64 6.65 7.28 -36.25
CA LYS A 64 5.19 7.15 -36.24
C LYS A 64 4.76 5.68 -36.32
N VAL A 65 5.44 4.85 -37.11
CA VAL A 65 5.20 3.41 -37.12
C VAL A 65 5.50 2.79 -35.76
N PHE A 66 6.64 3.12 -35.15
CA PHE A 66 7.03 2.60 -33.83
C PHE A 66 5.95 2.90 -32.78
N VAL A 67 5.55 4.17 -32.62
CA VAL A 67 4.54 4.58 -31.62
C VAL A 67 3.18 3.93 -31.91
N SER A 68 2.70 4.02 -33.16
CA SER A 68 1.39 3.47 -33.51
C SER A 68 1.32 1.95 -33.37
N HIS A 69 2.38 1.24 -33.77
CA HIS A 69 2.47 -0.21 -33.65
C HIS A 69 2.53 -0.61 -32.18
N LEU A 70 3.35 0.07 -31.36
CA LEU A 70 3.43 -0.17 -29.92
C LEU A 70 2.08 0.00 -29.24
N THR A 71 1.34 1.08 -29.52
CA THR A 71 0.00 1.29 -28.97
C THR A 71 -0.96 0.16 -29.37
N GLN A 72 -0.95 -0.27 -30.63
CA GLN A 72 -1.82 -1.34 -31.12
C GLN A 72 -1.46 -2.71 -30.51
N THR A 73 -0.18 -3.06 -30.42
CA THR A 73 0.26 -4.34 -29.87
C THR A 73 0.05 -4.39 -28.36
N MET A 74 0.29 -3.29 -27.64
CA MET A 74 -0.03 -3.16 -26.22
C MET A 74 -1.51 -3.40 -25.95
N HIS A 75 -2.42 -2.72 -26.67
CA HIS A 75 -3.86 -2.93 -26.49
C HIS A 75 -4.32 -4.34 -26.84
N SER A 76 -3.72 -4.95 -27.87
CA SER A 76 -4.04 -6.30 -28.29
C SER A 76 -3.61 -7.35 -27.26
N ALA A 77 -2.43 -7.17 -26.66
CA ALA A 77 -1.89 -8.10 -25.67
C ALA A 77 -2.44 -7.86 -24.26
N MET A 78 -2.74 -6.60 -23.92
CA MET A 78 -3.21 -6.16 -22.61
C MET A 78 -4.30 -5.08 -22.78
N PRO A 79 -5.59 -5.48 -22.80
CA PRO A 79 -6.70 -4.54 -22.90
C PRO A 79 -6.66 -3.51 -21.77
N GLY A 80 -6.72 -2.24 -22.14
CA GLY A 80 -6.63 -1.13 -21.18
C GLY A 80 -5.20 -0.75 -20.80
N SER A 81 -4.16 -1.25 -21.47
CA SER A 81 -2.81 -0.67 -21.40
C SER A 81 -2.79 0.79 -21.87
N LEU A 82 -1.67 1.49 -21.66
CA LEU A 82 -1.47 2.88 -22.10
C LEU A 82 -0.08 3.07 -22.71
N VAL A 83 -0.03 3.79 -23.82
CA VAL A 83 1.19 4.33 -24.42
C VAL A 83 1.06 5.85 -24.47
N ILE A 84 1.91 6.54 -23.71
CA ILE A 84 1.90 8.00 -23.57
C ILE A 84 3.12 8.58 -24.27
N TRP A 85 2.93 9.57 -25.13
CA TRP A 85 4.01 10.28 -25.81
C TRP A 85 4.48 11.46 -24.95
N TYR A 86 5.78 11.67 -24.78
CA TYR A 86 6.30 12.89 -24.17
C TYR A 86 6.53 13.97 -25.24
N ASP A 87 6.18 15.23 -24.93
CA ASP A 87 6.33 16.39 -25.81
C ASP A 87 7.82 16.75 -26.06
N ALA A 88 8.53 15.96 -26.88
CA ALA A 88 9.94 16.15 -27.20
C ALA A 88 10.18 16.33 -28.72
N VAL A 89 10.27 15.23 -29.48
CA VAL A 89 10.52 15.29 -30.93
C VAL A 89 9.28 15.77 -31.67
N THR A 90 9.46 16.76 -32.54
CA THR A 90 8.40 17.27 -33.42
C THR A 90 8.31 16.49 -34.73
N ILE A 91 7.25 16.69 -35.52
CA ILE A 91 7.12 16.08 -36.86
C ILE A 91 8.23 16.43 -37.86
N ASP A 92 9.06 17.43 -37.57
CA ASP A 92 10.21 17.81 -38.38
C ASP A 92 11.51 17.09 -37.94
N GLY A 93 11.47 16.34 -36.84
CA GLY A 93 12.61 15.64 -36.25
C GLY A 93 13.40 16.46 -35.23
N ASP A 94 13.07 17.73 -35.06
CA ASP A 94 13.74 18.56 -34.05
C ASP A 94 13.26 18.18 -32.64
N LEU A 95 14.23 18.04 -31.72
CA LEU A 95 13.98 18.06 -30.29
C LEU A 95 13.59 19.47 -29.87
N ASN A 96 12.30 19.70 -29.66
CA ASN A 96 11.77 21.01 -29.35
C ASN A 96 10.44 20.87 -28.61
N TRP A 97 10.49 20.92 -27.28
CA TRP A 97 9.31 20.88 -26.42
C TRP A 97 8.37 22.03 -26.76
N GLN A 98 7.13 21.72 -27.14
CA GLN A 98 6.14 22.72 -27.53
C GLN A 98 5.47 23.38 -26.31
N ASN A 99 5.52 22.71 -25.16
CA ASN A 99 4.84 23.07 -23.92
C ASN A 99 3.31 23.15 -24.07
N GLN A 100 2.77 22.65 -25.18
CA GLN A 100 1.35 22.55 -25.46
C GLN A 100 1.11 21.50 -26.53
N LEU A 101 -0.11 20.97 -26.63
CA LEU A 101 -0.52 20.19 -27.79
C LEU A 101 -0.78 21.13 -28.97
N ASN A 102 -0.08 20.92 -30.09
CA ASN A 102 -0.25 21.70 -31.32
C ASN A 102 0.09 20.86 -32.57
N ASP A 103 0.01 21.45 -33.76
CA ASP A 103 0.24 20.72 -35.03
C ASP A 103 1.62 20.03 -35.14
N ARG A 104 2.61 20.45 -34.34
CA ARG A 104 3.97 19.88 -34.38
C ARG A 104 4.13 18.57 -33.60
N ASN A 105 3.26 18.30 -32.64
CA ASN A 105 3.28 17.08 -31.83
C ASN A 105 1.94 16.30 -31.87
N LYS A 106 0.85 16.91 -32.35
CA LYS A 106 -0.48 16.28 -32.48
C LYS A 106 -0.46 14.96 -33.25
N PRO A 107 0.33 14.79 -34.34
CA PRO A 107 0.38 13.50 -35.02
C PRO A 107 0.92 12.34 -34.19
N PHE A 108 1.66 12.59 -33.10
CA PHE A 108 2.06 11.56 -32.14
C PHE A 108 0.96 11.29 -31.11
N PHE A 109 0.30 12.34 -30.61
CA PHE A 109 -0.88 12.23 -29.76
C PHE A 109 -2.03 11.44 -30.40
N ASP A 110 -2.26 11.63 -31.70
CA ASP A 110 -3.34 10.96 -32.43
C ASP A 110 -3.12 9.45 -32.59
N ILE A 111 -1.88 8.97 -32.45
CA ILE A 111 -1.50 7.56 -32.59
C ILE A 111 -1.09 6.92 -31.26
N SER A 112 -1.18 7.65 -30.15
CA SER A 112 -0.94 7.19 -28.78
C SER A 112 -2.18 7.42 -27.91
N ASP A 113 -2.14 6.95 -26.66
CA ASP A 113 -3.27 7.08 -25.72
C ASP A 113 -3.33 8.45 -25.05
N GLY A 114 -2.24 9.20 -25.10
CA GLY A 114 -2.18 10.57 -24.62
C GLY A 114 -0.81 11.19 -24.81
N ILE A 115 -0.69 12.43 -24.35
CA ILE A 115 0.55 13.21 -24.39
C ILE A 115 0.87 13.79 -23.03
N PHE A 116 2.08 13.54 -22.55
CA PHE A 116 2.69 14.26 -21.45
C PHE A 116 3.36 15.51 -22.03
N VAL A 117 2.70 16.65 -21.84
CA VAL A 117 3.20 17.96 -22.28
C VAL A 117 4.29 18.46 -21.34
N ASN A 118 5.37 19.00 -21.90
CA ASN A 118 6.51 19.49 -21.13
C ASN A 118 6.11 20.61 -20.15
N TYR A 119 6.83 20.74 -19.04
CA TYR A 119 6.41 21.51 -17.87
C TYR A 119 6.62 23.04 -17.95
N THR A 120 7.26 23.58 -18.99
CA THR A 120 7.53 25.03 -19.11
C THR A 120 6.45 25.81 -19.88
N TRP A 121 5.18 25.46 -19.64
CA TRP A 121 4.00 26.07 -20.30
C TRP A 121 3.56 27.39 -19.67
N LEU A 122 2.75 28.16 -20.42
CA LEU A 122 2.18 29.44 -20.00
C LEU A 122 0.69 29.28 -19.64
N GLU A 123 0.13 30.25 -18.90
CA GLU A 123 -1.23 30.16 -18.32
C GLU A 123 -2.32 29.75 -19.33
N ASP A 124 -2.28 30.25 -20.58
CA ASP A 124 -3.29 29.93 -21.60
C ASP A 124 -3.07 28.57 -22.31
N TYR A 125 -1.92 27.92 -22.13
CA TYR A 125 -1.54 26.72 -22.89
C TYR A 125 -2.37 25.47 -22.57
N PRO A 126 -2.81 25.20 -21.32
CA PRO A 126 -3.77 24.14 -21.03
C PRO A 126 -5.06 24.29 -21.85
N LYS A 127 -5.67 25.48 -21.83
CA LYS A 127 -6.86 25.80 -22.64
C LYS A 127 -6.63 25.63 -24.14
N LEU A 128 -5.51 26.12 -24.67
CA LEU A 128 -5.17 25.96 -26.09
C LEU A 128 -5.00 24.48 -26.47
N SER A 129 -4.35 23.71 -25.60
CA SER A 129 -4.16 22.27 -25.79
C SER A 129 -5.50 21.52 -25.76
N ALA A 130 -6.41 21.89 -24.85
CA ALA A 130 -7.76 21.35 -24.78
C ALA A 130 -8.53 21.57 -26.09
N ALA A 131 -8.42 22.77 -26.66
CA ALA A 131 -9.07 23.11 -27.93
C ALA A 131 -8.53 22.28 -29.10
N VAL A 132 -7.21 21.99 -29.13
CA VAL A 132 -6.60 21.12 -30.15
C VAL A 132 -6.97 19.65 -29.96
N ALA A 133 -7.09 19.19 -28.71
CA ALA A 133 -7.43 17.81 -28.36
C ALA A 133 -8.91 17.45 -28.60
N GLY A 134 -9.81 18.44 -28.51
CA GLY A 134 -11.25 18.23 -28.62
C GLY A 134 -11.77 17.29 -27.54
N ASP A 135 -12.45 16.21 -27.94
CA ASP A 135 -13.02 15.23 -27.01
C ASP A 135 -11.95 14.48 -26.20
N ARG A 136 -10.69 14.44 -26.68
CA ARG A 136 -9.55 13.80 -26.01
C ARG A 136 -8.79 14.73 -25.06
N LYS A 137 -9.38 15.84 -24.62
CA LYS A 137 -8.73 16.82 -23.74
C LYS A 137 -8.19 16.25 -22.42
N PHE A 138 -8.76 15.17 -21.89
CA PHE A 138 -8.26 14.49 -20.69
C PHE A 138 -7.08 13.54 -20.96
N ASP A 139 -6.76 13.29 -22.23
CA ASP A 139 -5.56 12.56 -22.65
C ASP A 139 -4.35 13.51 -22.82
N VAL A 140 -4.54 14.81 -22.58
CA VAL A 140 -3.48 15.82 -22.47
C VAL A 140 -3.10 15.98 -21.01
N TYR A 141 -1.89 15.57 -20.66
CA TYR A 141 -1.35 15.68 -19.31
C TYR A 141 -0.34 16.83 -19.25
N MET A 142 -0.76 17.96 -18.70
CA MET A 142 0.10 19.14 -18.54
C MET A 142 1.15 18.90 -17.45
N GLY A 143 2.42 18.96 -17.82
CA GLY A 143 3.53 18.64 -16.92
C GLY A 143 3.73 19.66 -15.81
N ILE A 144 4.08 19.19 -14.61
CA ILE A 144 4.46 20.03 -13.47
C ILE A 144 5.74 19.47 -12.89
N ASP A 145 6.87 20.17 -13.03
CA ASP A 145 8.12 19.77 -12.40
C ASP A 145 8.16 20.21 -10.93
N VAL A 146 8.04 19.25 -10.02
CA VAL A 146 7.98 19.55 -8.58
C VAL A 146 9.30 20.15 -8.06
N PHE A 147 10.43 19.97 -8.74
CA PHE A 147 11.65 20.70 -8.38
C PHE A 147 11.60 22.20 -8.69
N GLY A 148 10.67 22.63 -9.55
CA GLY A 148 10.45 24.04 -9.86
C GLY A 148 11.30 24.58 -11.02
N ARG A 149 11.88 23.72 -11.88
CA ARG A 149 12.79 24.17 -12.96
C ARG A 149 12.02 24.73 -14.15
N GLY A 150 11.58 25.98 -14.03
CA GLY A 150 10.86 26.71 -15.07
C GLY A 150 9.39 26.29 -15.23
N THR A 151 8.88 25.46 -14.33
CA THR A 151 7.47 25.07 -14.32
C THR A 151 6.55 26.24 -13.97
N TYR A 152 5.35 26.26 -14.55
CA TYR A 152 4.32 27.20 -14.13
C TYR A 152 4.02 27.01 -12.63
N GLY A 153 3.82 28.11 -11.90
CA GLY A 153 3.56 28.09 -10.45
C GLY A 153 4.77 27.72 -9.57
N GLY A 154 5.95 27.44 -10.14
CA GLY A 154 7.21 27.27 -9.38
C GLY A 154 7.43 25.90 -8.71
N GLY A 155 6.50 24.95 -8.82
CA GLY A 155 6.66 23.60 -8.26
C GLY A 155 6.67 23.57 -6.73
N GLN A 156 7.38 22.63 -6.12
CA GLN A 156 7.64 22.55 -4.67
C GLN A 156 6.35 22.70 -3.84
N TRP A 157 6.37 23.55 -2.81
CA TRP A 157 5.21 23.90 -1.97
C TRP A 157 4.14 24.74 -2.68
N THR A 158 4.35 25.16 -3.92
CA THR A 158 3.40 25.93 -4.74
C THR A 158 2.88 25.13 -5.93
N THR A 159 3.10 23.81 -5.97
CA THR A 159 2.63 22.89 -7.02
C THR A 159 1.12 23.04 -7.29
N ASN A 160 0.33 23.31 -6.25
CA ASN A 160 -1.12 23.52 -6.37
C ASN A 160 -1.51 24.68 -7.30
N VAL A 161 -0.65 25.69 -7.46
CA VAL A 161 -0.91 26.83 -8.36
C VAL A 161 -1.05 26.35 -9.81
N ALA A 162 -0.21 25.41 -10.24
CA ALA A 162 -0.31 24.81 -11.56
C ALA A 162 -1.56 23.92 -11.68
N LEU A 163 -1.81 23.10 -10.66
CA LEU A 163 -2.98 22.22 -10.60
C LEU A 163 -4.29 23.01 -10.71
N ASP A 164 -4.42 24.15 -10.03
CA ASP A 164 -5.63 24.98 -10.07
C ASP A 164 -5.92 25.52 -11.49
N VAL A 165 -4.87 25.92 -12.24
CA VAL A 165 -5.01 26.38 -13.63
C VAL A 165 -5.39 25.23 -14.56
N ILE A 166 -4.69 24.10 -14.47
CA ILE A 166 -4.97 22.91 -15.29
C ILE A 166 -6.41 22.42 -15.06
N LYS A 167 -6.85 22.36 -13.79
CA LYS A 167 -8.21 21.95 -13.42
C LYS A 167 -9.27 22.89 -13.97
N LYS A 168 -9.02 24.21 -13.93
CA LYS A 168 -9.93 25.23 -14.48
C LYS A 168 -10.15 25.06 -15.99
N ASP A 169 -9.11 24.64 -16.71
CA ASP A 169 -9.15 24.46 -18.17
C ASP A 169 -9.55 23.05 -18.63
N ASP A 170 -9.93 22.19 -17.69
CA ASP A 170 -10.55 20.87 -17.93
C ASP A 170 -9.68 19.92 -18.77
N VAL A 171 -8.38 19.87 -18.44
CA VAL A 171 -7.37 18.92 -18.94
C VAL A 171 -6.70 18.18 -17.79
N SER A 172 -5.88 17.16 -18.08
CA SER A 172 -5.20 16.36 -17.06
C SER A 172 -3.86 16.97 -16.64
N ALA A 173 -3.34 16.57 -15.48
CA ALA A 173 -2.02 16.95 -14.96
C ALA A 173 -1.05 15.76 -14.99
N ALA A 174 0.24 16.03 -15.23
CA ALA A 174 1.34 15.10 -15.00
C ALA A 174 2.33 15.67 -14.00
N ILE A 175 2.42 15.06 -12.81
CA ILE A 175 3.33 15.48 -11.74
C ILE A 175 4.69 14.82 -11.97
N PHE A 176 5.69 15.60 -12.36
CA PHE A 176 7.06 15.16 -12.58
C PHE A 176 7.90 15.31 -11.30
N ALA A 177 8.64 14.25 -10.97
CA ALA A 177 9.59 14.22 -9.86
C ALA A 177 9.01 14.63 -8.47
N PRO A 178 7.86 14.07 -8.03
CA PRO A 178 7.35 14.32 -6.67
C PRO A 178 8.29 13.81 -5.56
N GLY A 179 9.30 13.01 -5.92
CA GLY A 179 10.42 12.62 -5.05
C GLY A 179 11.19 13.79 -4.44
N TRP A 180 11.02 15.01 -4.96
CA TRP A 180 11.53 16.26 -4.38
C TRP A 180 11.39 16.34 -2.86
N VAL A 181 10.24 15.93 -2.29
CA VAL A 181 10.00 15.98 -0.84
C VAL A 181 11.05 15.15 -0.07
N TYR A 182 11.29 13.93 -0.54
CA TYR A 182 12.26 13.00 0.05
C TYR A 182 13.70 13.43 -0.24
N GLU A 183 14.01 13.67 -1.51
CA GLU A 183 15.37 13.93 -2.01
C GLU A 183 15.96 15.22 -1.44
N THR A 184 15.12 16.23 -1.16
CA THR A 184 15.55 17.50 -0.57
C THR A 184 15.40 17.57 0.94
N LYS A 185 14.98 16.46 1.59
CA LYS A 185 14.84 16.34 3.05
C LYS A 185 13.99 17.47 3.64
N GLN A 186 12.81 17.69 3.07
CA GLN A 186 11.92 18.74 3.54
C GLN A 186 11.60 18.58 5.04
N PRO A 187 11.65 19.66 5.84
CA PRO A 187 11.41 19.60 7.27
C PRO A 187 9.92 19.42 7.62
N PRO A 188 9.60 19.00 8.86
CA PRO A 188 10.53 18.56 9.92
C PRO A 188 11.08 17.14 9.69
N ASP A 189 10.36 16.32 8.94
CA ASP A 189 10.70 14.96 8.57
C ASP A 189 9.95 14.59 7.29
N PHE A 190 10.35 13.48 6.65
CA PHE A 190 9.77 13.05 5.38
C PHE A 190 8.27 12.79 5.47
N GLU A 191 7.78 12.14 6.53
CA GLU A 191 6.37 11.74 6.65
C GLU A 191 5.48 12.97 6.77
N SER A 192 5.84 13.89 7.67
CA SER A 192 5.14 15.16 7.85
C SER A 192 5.13 16.00 6.57
N ALA A 193 6.28 16.10 5.89
CA ALA A 193 6.40 16.88 4.66
C ALA A 193 5.64 16.24 3.49
N GLN A 194 5.69 14.92 3.36
CA GLN A 194 4.99 14.15 2.33
C GLN A 194 3.48 14.29 2.48
N ASN A 195 2.97 14.08 3.69
CA ASN A 195 1.55 14.22 3.97
C ASN A 195 1.07 15.66 3.72
N ARG A 196 1.86 16.67 4.13
CA ARG A 196 1.56 18.07 3.85
C ARG A 196 1.51 18.33 2.34
N TRP A 197 2.49 17.84 1.58
CA TRP A 197 2.59 18.09 0.15
C TRP A 197 1.45 17.44 -0.63
N TRP A 198 1.15 16.17 -0.36
CA TRP A 198 0.00 15.50 -0.96
C TRP A 198 -1.34 16.10 -0.50
N GLY A 199 -1.42 16.62 0.73
CA GLY A 199 -2.56 17.39 1.19
C GLY A 199 -2.79 18.70 0.42
N LEU A 200 -1.73 19.32 -0.11
CA LEU A 200 -1.86 20.47 -1.04
C LEU A 200 -2.43 20.03 -2.39
N VAL A 201 -1.93 18.91 -2.92
CA VAL A 201 -2.43 18.32 -4.17
C VAL A 201 -3.90 17.93 -4.03
N GLU A 202 -4.27 17.26 -2.95
CA GLU A 202 -5.65 16.87 -2.63
C GLU A 202 -6.59 18.08 -2.59
N LYS A 203 -6.21 19.17 -1.94
CA LYS A 203 -7.08 20.37 -1.84
C LYS A 203 -7.37 20.99 -3.21
N SER A 204 -6.41 20.95 -4.13
CA SER A 204 -6.55 21.49 -5.48
C SER A 204 -7.27 20.50 -6.40
N TRP A 205 -6.81 19.26 -6.44
CA TRP A 205 -7.22 18.26 -7.43
C TRP A 205 -8.39 17.39 -6.97
N GLY A 206 -8.49 17.10 -5.68
CA GLY A 206 -9.43 16.17 -5.05
C GLY A 206 -8.85 14.75 -4.91
N ILE A 207 -9.60 13.87 -4.24
CA ILE A 207 -9.26 12.43 -4.14
C ILE A 207 -10.32 11.58 -4.86
N VAL A 208 -9.86 10.60 -5.63
CA VAL A 208 -10.71 9.58 -6.28
C VAL A 208 -10.64 8.22 -5.60
N GLN A 209 -9.82 8.09 -4.56
CA GLN A 209 -9.64 6.85 -3.83
C GLN A 209 -10.93 6.49 -3.09
N ASN A 210 -11.39 5.25 -3.29
CA ASN A 210 -12.57 4.71 -2.63
C ASN A 210 -12.44 3.20 -2.43
N TYR A 211 -12.41 2.78 -1.17
CA TYR A 211 -12.45 1.39 -0.74
C TYR A 211 -13.02 1.30 0.69
N PRO A 212 -13.61 0.16 1.07
CA PRO A 212 -13.77 -1.07 0.26
C PRO A 212 -14.81 -0.93 -0.87
N LYS A 213 -14.55 -1.59 -2.00
CA LYS A 213 -15.53 -1.82 -3.08
C LYS A 213 -15.94 -3.29 -3.23
N ALA A 214 -15.09 -4.19 -2.74
CA ALA A 214 -15.25 -5.62 -2.83
C ALA A 214 -14.77 -6.27 -1.53
N LEU A 215 -15.19 -7.51 -1.31
CA LEU A 215 -14.76 -8.34 -0.19
C LEU A 215 -13.92 -9.52 -0.70
N PRO A 216 -12.97 -10.03 0.11
CA PRO A 216 -12.54 -9.47 1.40
C PRO A 216 -11.78 -8.16 1.23
N PHE A 217 -11.86 -7.29 2.23
CA PHE A 217 -11.03 -6.10 2.36
C PHE A 217 -10.15 -6.26 3.59
N TYR A 218 -8.85 -5.98 3.43
CA TYR A 218 -7.86 -6.09 4.49
C TYR A 218 -6.90 -4.91 4.43
N SER A 219 -6.55 -4.37 5.60
CA SER A 219 -5.43 -3.45 5.77
C SER A 219 -4.78 -3.67 7.14
N ASN A 220 -3.44 -3.71 7.13
CA ASN A 220 -2.59 -3.60 8.32
C ASN A 220 -1.83 -2.26 8.34
N PHE A 221 -2.20 -1.35 7.44
CA PHE A 221 -1.66 0.00 7.32
C PHE A 221 -0.17 0.09 6.95
N ASP A 222 0.47 -1.02 6.60
CA ASP A 222 1.86 -1.03 6.09
C ASP A 222 2.02 -0.14 4.87
N GLN A 223 3.07 0.68 4.86
CA GLN A 223 3.50 1.47 3.70
C GLN A 223 4.64 0.78 2.91
N GLY A 224 4.87 -0.50 3.17
CA GLY A 224 5.96 -1.26 2.56
C GLY A 224 7.33 -0.95 3.16
N HIS A 225 7.38 -0.46 4.40
CA HIS A 225 8.58 -0.34 5.21
C HIS A 225 8.21 -0.34 6.71
N GLY A 226 9.20 -0.53 7.57
CA GLY A 226 9.02 -0.47 9.02
C GLY A 226 10.33 -0.62 9.78
N TYR A 227 10.26 -0.50 11.11
CA TYR A 227 11.40 -0.69 12.03
C TYR A 227 11.35 -2.02 12.77
N HIS A 228 10.27 -2.77 12.58
CA HIS A 228 10.03 -4.11 13.12
C HIS A 228 9.00 -4.80 12.23
N ILE A 229 8.84 -6.10 12.42
CA ILE A 229 7.78 -6.90 11.81
C ILE A 229 7.09 -7.69 12.91
N SER A 230 5.77 -7.67 12.90
CA SER A 230 4.93 -8.51 13.76
C SER A 230 4.03 -9.40 12.92
N ILE A 231 3.68 -10.57 13.45
CA ILE A 231 2.67 -11.46 12.89
C ILE A 231 1.75 -11.89 14.03
N ASN A 232 0.45 -11.68 13.86
CA ASN A 232 -0.56 -11.93 14.89
C ASN A 232 -0.19 -11.27 16.24
N GLY A 233 0.35 -10.05 16.19
CA GLY A 233 0.75 -9.25 17.35
C GLY A 233 2.00 -9.72 18.08
N GLY A 234 2.64 -10.81 17.64
CA GLY A 234 3.96 -11.23 18.09
C GLY A 234 5.04 -10.60 17.22
N GLU A 235 5.96 -9.85 17.83
CA GLU A 235 7.14 -9.30 17.15
C GLU A 235 8.07 -10.45 16.75
N ILE A 236 8.39 -10.54 15.45
CA ILE A 236 9.20 -11.60 14.86
C ILE A 236 10.52 -11.08 14.29
N SER A 237 10.66 -9.76 14.11
CA SER A 237 11.91 -9.10 13.74
C SER A 237 11.91 -7.67 14.28
N VAL A 238 13.07 -7.21 14.72
CA VAL A 238 13.35 -5.83 15.18
C VAL A 238 14.22 -5.05 14.18
N ASP A 239 14.48 -5.64 13.02
CA ASP A 239 15.31 -5.02 11.99
C ASP A 239 14.47 -4.08 11.12
N PRO A 240 15.03 -2.95 10.67
CA PRO A 240 14.38 -2.11 9.70
C PRO A 240 14.28 -2.82 8.35
N TRP A 241 13.17 -2.61 7.65
CA TRP A 241 12.89 -3.28 6.39
C TRP A 241 12.18 -2.35 5.41
N ASN A 242 12.35 -2.63 4.12
CA ASN A 242 11.56 -2.04 3.04
C ASN A 242 11.23 -3.09 1.97
N ASN A 243 9.94 -3.20 1.66
CA ASN A 243 9.41 -3.94 0.53
C ASN A 243 8.09 -3.29 0.13
N ILE A 244 8.13 -2.41 -0.87
CA ILE A 244 6.95 -1.64 -1.32
C ILE A 244 5.79 -2.53 -1.80
N SER A 245 6.09 -3.77 -2.19
CA SER A 245 5.06 -4.76 -2.53
C SER A 245 4.15 -5.06 -1.33
N CYS A 246 4.65 -4.93 -0.10
CA CYS A 246 3.88 -5.11 1.13
C CYS A 246 2.99 -3.92 1.49
N GLN A 247 2.97 -2.84 0.71
CA GLN A 247 2.10 -1.71 0.97
C GLN A 247 0.62 -2.16 0.95
N SER A 248 -0.07 -1.96 2.07
CA SER A 248 -1.50 -2.22 2.21
C SER A 248 -2.32 -0.97 1.87
N LEU A 249 -3.64 -1.14 1.77
CA LEU A 249 -4.57 -0.04 1.55
C LEU A 249 -4.48 0.97 2.72
N GLN A 250 -4.18 2.23 2.40
CA GLN A 250 -3.88 3.26 3.39
C GLN A 250 -5.14 3.99 3.89
N PRO A 251 -5.20 4.44 5.14
CA PRO A 251 -6.34 5.22 5.63
C PRO A 251 -6.36 6.64 5.04
N PHE A 252 -7.55 7.26 5.03
CA PHE A 252 -7.73 8.70 4.79
C PHE A 252 -7.52 9.48 6.07
N LEU A 253 -6.28 9.87 6.37
CA LEU A 253 -6.01 10.68 7.56
C LEU A 253 -5.86 12.15 7.17
N GLU A 254 -6.71 12.99 7.75
CA GLU A 254 -6.55 14.44 7.62
C GLU A 254 -5.27 14.87 8.32
N VAL A 255 -4.40 15.57 7.58
CA VAL A 255 -3.20 16.18 8.16
C VAL A 255 -3.65 17.35 9.03
N PRO A 256 -3.38 17.33 10.35
CA PRO A 256 -3.73 18.46 11.20
C PRO A 256 -3.03 19.73 10.71
N GLY A 257 -3.77 20.84 10.59
CA GLY A 257 -3.14 22.14 10.44
C GLY A 257 -2.36 22.51 11.71
N ASP A 258 -1.53 23.56 11.64
CA ASP A 258 -0.64 24.03 12.74
C ASP A 258 -1.37 24.47 14.04
N SER A 259 -2.67 24.20 14.20
CA SER A 259 -3.55 24.90 15.16
C SER A 259 -4.59 24.02 15.88
N VAL A 260 -4.27 22.79 16.31
CA VAL A 260 -4.99 22.17 17.45
C VAL A 260 -4.11 21.19 18.27
N PRO A 261 -3.39 21.65 19.31
CA PRO A 261 -2.63 20.76 20.22
C PRO A 261 -3.50 19.91 21.16
N ASP A 262 -4.78 20.24 21.32
CA ASP A 262 -5.64 19.70 22.39
C ASP A 262 -6.59 18.57 21.95
N LYS A 263 -6.43 18.01 20.74
CA LYS A 263 -7.28 16.92 20.22
C LYS A 263 -6.47 15.66 19.96
N ILE A 264 -7.17 14.52 19.84
CA ILE A 264 -6.56 13.25 19.45
C ILE A 264 -5.89 13.40 18.08
N GLN A 265 -4.57 13.23 18.05
CA GLN A 265 -3.77 13.09 16.85
C GLN A 265 -3.93 11.67 16.32
N VAL A 266 -4.07 11.55 15.00
CA VAL A 266 -4.18 10.27 14.30
C VAL A 266 -3.15 10.23 13.19
N LEU A 267 -2.31 9.21 13.18
CA LEU A 267 -1.25 9.02 12.19
C LEU A 267 -0.97 7.55 11.95
N VAL A 268 -0.48 7.23 10.75
CA VAL A 268 0.10 5.91 10.48
C VAL A 268 1.47 5.87 11.15
N ASN A 269 1.75 4.86 11.97
CA ASN A 269 2.97 4.79 12.78
C ASN A 269 3.75 3.50 12.48
N PHE A 270 5.07 3.62 12.45
CA PHE A 270 6.00 2.50 12.22
C PHE A 270 6.90 2.19 13.43
N LYS A 271 6.84 3.01 14.47
CA LYS A 271 7.66 2.88 15.69
C LYS A 271 6.90 2.22 16.82
N GLU A 272 5.58 2.36 16.82
CA GLU A 272 4.70 1.70 17.78
C GLU A 272 4.44 0.25 17.37
N ALA A 273 4.08 -0.59 18.35
CA ALA A 273 3.79 -1.99 18.10
C ALA A 273 2.71 -2.17 17.02
N SER A 274 2.94 -3.11 16.10
CA SER A 274 2.02 -3.48 15.02
C SER A 274 1.37 -4.84 15.31
N TYR A 275 0.27 -5.15 14.61
CA TYR A 275 -0.36 -6.47 14.71
C TYR A 275 0.13 -7.42 13.61
N ASN A 276 0.14 -6.95 12.36
CA ASN A 276 0.77 -7.65 11.25
C ASN A 276 1.63 -6.65 10.46
N GLY A 277 2.83 -7.04 10.04
CA GLY A 277 3.74 -6.12 9.35
C GLY A 277 4.40 -5.13 10.31
N GLY A 278 4.69 -3.92 9.85
CA GLY A 278 5.39 -2.87 10.61
C GLY A 278 4.54 -1.62 10.89
N GLY A 279 3.39 -1.49 10.24
CA GLY A 279 2.48 -0.35 10.33
C GLY A 279 1.34 -0.54 11.33
N ASN A 280 0.79 0.60 11.77
CA ASN A 280 -0.45 0.69 12.53
C ASN A 280 -1.05 2.10 12.39
N ILE A 281 -2.25 2.33 12.92
CA ILE A 281 -2.76 3.67 13.17
C ILE A 281 -2.72 3.95 14.67
N THR A 282 -2.00 4.99 15.06
CA THR A 282 -1.90 5.44 16.46
C THR A 282 -2.86 6.62 16.70
N PHE A 283 -3.58 6.56 17.81
CA PHE A 283 -4.48 7.61 18.30
C PHE A 283 -3.96 8.10 19.65
N LYS A 284 -3.47 9.33 19.72
CA LYS A 284 -2.86 9.88 20.94
C LYS A 284 -3.30 11.32 21.19
N GLY A 285 -3.62 11.65 22.43
CA GLY A 285 -3.92 13.02 22.83
C GLY A 285 -4.71 13.09 24.12
N THR A 286 -5.62 14.04 24.22
CA THR A 286 -6.53 14.17 25.36
C THR A 286 -7.98 13.97 24.93
N LEU A 287 -8.77 13.31 25.78
CA LEU A 287 -10.19 13.08 25.62
C LEU A 287 -10.88 13.18 26.97
N GLU A 288 -11.87 14.07 27.08
CA GLU A 288 -12.69 14.21 28.28
C GLU A 288 -13.61 12.99 28.48
N GLY A 289 -13.95 12.67 29.72
CA GLY A 289 -14.55 11.37 30.07
C GLY A 289 -15.89 11.02 29.39
N ASN A 290 -16.70 12.01 29.01
CA ASN A 290 -17.97 11.77 28.29
C ASN A 290 -17.88 12.10 26.79
N ALA A 291 -16.75 12.63 26.32
CA ALA A 291 -16.55 12.97 24.93
C ALA A 291 -16.17 11.71 24.12
N TYR A 292 -16.41 11.79 22.82
CA TYR A 292 -15.84 10.87 21.85
C TYR A 292 -15.27 11.67 20.68
N PHE A 293 -14.34 11.06 19.98
CA PHE A 293 -13.71 11.61 18.79
C PHE A 293 -13.85 10.62 17.65
N THR A 294 -14.09 11.13 16.44
CA THR A 294 -14.20 10.30 15.24
C THR A 294 -13.28 10.84 14.16
N THR A 295 -12.66 9.92 13.41
CA THR A 295 -11.95 10.26 12.18
C THR A 295 -12.28 9.25 11.09
N LYS A 296 -12.39 9.72 9.86
CA LYS A 296 -12.63 8.84 8.70
C LYS A 296 -11.37 8.01 8.47
N LEU A 297 -11.53 6.71 8.26
CA LEU A 297 -10.43 5.82 7.85
C LEU A 297 -10.57 5.45 6.38
N PHE A 298 -11.79 5.11 5.94
CA PHE A 298 -12.04 4.58 4.61
C PHE A 298 -13.34 5.14 4.03
N GLN A 299 -13.34 5.37 2.72
CA GLN A 299 -14.50 5.81 1.95
C GLN A 299 -14.89 4.68 0.99
N GLY A 300 -15.90 3.92 1.36
CA GLY A 300 -16.34 2.72 0.66
C GLY A 300 -17.38 2.98 -0.43
N GLU A 301 -17.54 1.97 -1.28
CA GLU A 301 -18.65 1.80 -2.21
C GLU A 301 -18.94 0.30 -2.27
N LEU A 302 -19.20 -0.29 -1.09
CA LEU A 302 -19.36 -1.73 -0.94
C LEU A 302 -20.84 -2.09 -0.77
N PRO A 303 -21.49 -2.69 -1.78
CA PRO A 303 -22.84 -3.21 -1.66
C PRO A 303 -22.88 -4.41 -0.72
N LEU A 304 -23.86 -4.45 0.18
CA LEU A 304 -24.12 -5.57 1.08
C LEU A 304 -25.18 -6.51 0.49
N GLY A 305 -24.82 -7.78 0.38
CA GLY A 305 -25.72 -8.85 -0.06
C GLY A 305 -26.45 -9.56 1.09
N ASP A 306 -26.89 -10.79 0.83
CA ASP A 306 -27.66 -11.61 1.79
C ASP A 306 -26.83 -12.16 2.95
N LEU A 307 -25.53 -12.36 2.74
CA LEU A 307 -24.64 -12.92 3.75
C LEU A 307 -24.24 -11.84 4.77
N PRO A 308 -24.17 -12.18 6.06
CA PRO A 308 -23.60 -11.29 7.06
C PRO A 308 -22.17 -10.89 6.69
N VAL A 309 -21.86 -9.61 6.91
CA VAL A 309 -20.51 -9.06 6.76
C VAL A 309 -19.90 -8.89 8.14
N HIS A 310 -18.73 -9.47 8.31
CA HIS A 310 -17.92 -9.43 9.52
C HIS A 310 -16.88 -8.32 9.42
N PHE A 311 -16.77 -7.56 10.49
CA PHE A 311 -15.75 -6.55 10.72
C PHE A 311 -14.86 -7.06 11.86
N ILE A 312 -13.60 -7.34 11.54
CA ILE A 312 -12.60 -7.86 12.47
C ILE A 312 -11.47 -6.83 12.54
N TYR A 313 -11.12 -6.39 13.74
CA TYR A 313 -10.00 -5.48 13.92
C TYR A 313 -9.20 -5.79 15.17
N SER A 314 -7.89 -5.59 15.09
CA SER A 314 -6.97 -5.76 16.22
C SER A 314 -6.67 -4.41 16.84
N VAL A 315 -6.89 -4.28 18.15
CA VAL A 315 -6.64 -3.04 18.90
C VAL A 315 -5.77 -3.29 20.11
N LYS A 316 -4.94 -2.31 20.45
CA LYS A 316 -4.23 -2.21 21.74
C LYS A 316 -4.55 -0.84 22.36
N THR A 317 -4.93 -0.80 23.63
CA THR A 317 -5.35 0.43 24.32
C THR A 317 -4.68 0.58 25.68
N GLU A 318 -4.54 1.81 26.16
CA GLU A 318 -4.02 2.09 27.51
C GLU A 318 -5.09 2.68 28.44
N GLY A 319 -5.01 2.32 29.72
CA GLY A 319 -5.93 2.81 30.76
C GLY A 319 -7.38 2.48 30.44
N ASN A 320 -8.24 3.50 30.47
CA ASN A 320 -9.66 3.38 30.13
C ASN A 320 -9.99 3.79 28.68
N SER A 321 -8.97 3.94 27.82
CA SER A 321 -9.18 4.25 26.40
C SER A 321 -9.88 3.09 25.70
N MET A 322 -10.83 3.41 24.83
CA MET A 322 -11.58 2.47 24.00
C MET A 322 -11.55 2.93 22.55
N LEU A 323 -11.48 1.97 21.62
CA LEU A 323 -11.52 2.21 20.19
C LEU A 323 -12.57 1.29 19.54
N GLY A 324 -13.56 1.90 18.91
CA GLY A 324 -14.57 1.22 18.10
C GLY A 324 -14.53 1.67 16.64
N LEU A 325 -15.45 1.15 15.83
CA LEU A 325 -15.65 1.57 14.45
C LEU A 325 -17.03 2.19 14.26
N TYR A 326 -17.09 3.33 13.60
CA TYR A 326 -18.34 3.94 13.13
C TYR A 326 -18.50 3.66 11.64
N LEU A 327 -19.64 3.08 11.27
CA LEU A 327 -19.97 2.71 9.90
C LEU A 327 -21.14 3.55 9.39
N GLN A 328 -20.98 4.13 8.21
CA GLN A 328 -22.05 4.82 7.50
C GLN A 328 -22.52 4.00 6.31
N PHE A 329 -23.83 3.79 6.24
CA PHE A 329 -24.49 3.11 5.14
C PHE A 329 -25.49 4.01 4.43
N SER A 330 -25.66 3.78 3.14
CA SER A 330 -26.73 4.38 2.34
C SER A 330 -27.71 3.33 1.84
N PHE A 331 -28.98 3.74 1.67
CA PHE A 331 -30.03 2.92 1.04
C PHE A 331 -31.01 3.82 0.28
N GLY A 332 -31.38 3.42 -0.93
CA GLY A 332 -32.19 4.27 -1.81
C GLY A 332 -31.52 5.63 -2.09
N LEU A 333 -32.31 6.66 -2.42
CA LEU A 333 -31.78 7.97 -2.82
C LEU A 333 -31.31 8.85 -1.63
N ASN A 334 -31.96 8.74 -0.46
CA ASN A 334 -31.71 9.63 0.68
C ASN A 334 -31.53 8.91 2.02
N GLY A 335 -31.67 7.58 2.05
CA GLY A 335 -31.59 6.80 3.28
C GLY A 335 -30.15 6.73 3.77
N ARG A 336 -29.93 7.10 5.03
CA ARG A 336 -28.64 6.93 5.72
C ARG A 336 -28.85 6.16 7.01
N LYS A 337 -27.90 5.32 7.36
CA LYS A 337 -27.89 4.57 8.62
C LYS A 337 -26.49 4.56 9.19
N THR A 338 -26.39 4.85 10.49
CA THR A 338 -25.12 4.95 11.22
C THR A 338 -25.05 3.85 12.27
N VAL A 339 -23.98 3.05 12.24
CA VAL A 339 -23.81 1.92 13.16
C VAL A 339 -22.48 2.07 13.89
N LEU A 340 -22.51 2.02 15.21
CA LEU A 340 -21.31 1.94 16.04
C LEU A 340 -21.03 0.46 16.34
N LEU A 341 -19.88 -0.04 15.88
CA LEU A 341 -19.26 -1.24 16.41
C LEU A 341 -18.44 -0.82 17.63
N ALA A 342 -19.03 -0.97 18.81
CA ALA A 342 -18.39 -0.57 20.05
C ALA A 342 -17.23 -1.50 20.42
N SER A 343 -16.32 -0.99 21.24
CA SER A 343 -15.29 -1.80 21.89
C SER A 343 -15.89 -2.71 22.97
N SER A 344 -15.25 -3.84 23.24
CA SER A 344 -15.57 -4.70 24.38
C SER A 344 -15.58 -3.90 25.69
N GLY A 345 -16.62 -4.07 26.51
CA GLY A 345 -16.79 -3.32 27.75
C GLY A 345 -18.18 -3.48 28.33
N ASN A 346 -18.58 -2.58 29.24
CA ASN A 346 -19.90 -2.62 29.84
C ASN A 346 -20.98 -2.20 28.82
N THR A 347 -21.80 -3.16 28.40
CA THR A 347 -22.87 -2.96 27.41
C THR A 347 -23.83 -1.85 27.81
N LEU A 348 -24.33 -1.83 29.06
CA LEU A 348 -25.32 -0.85 29.50
C LEU A 348 -24.77 0.57 29.48
N LEU A 349 -23.55 0.77 29.98
CA LEU A 349 -22.90 2.08 30.00
C LEU A 349 -22.61 2.60 28.58
N THR A 350 -22.16 1.70 27.70
CA THR A 350 -21.87 2.02 26.30
C THR A 350 -23.14 2.38 25.53
N MET A 351 -24.20 1.60 25.69
CA MET A 351 -25.52 1.88 25.11
C MET A 351 -26.09 3.21 25.60
N ASN A 352 -25.99 3.50 26.90
CA ASN A 352 -26.43 4.77 27.48
C ASN A 352 -25.64 5.96 26.94
N GLN A 353 -24.38 5.77 26.54
CA GLN A 353 -23.55 6.83 25.98
C GLN A 353 -23.88 7.13 24.52
N PHE A 354 -24.18 6.11 23.72
CA PHE A 354 -24.17 6.21 22.25
C PHE A 354 -25.52 5.99 21.54
N SER A 355 -26.53 5.45 22.22
CA SER A 355 -27.84 5.15 21.61
C SER A 355 -28.59 6.37 21.05
N SER A 356 -28.26 7.58 21.50
CA SER A 356 -28.82 8.83 20.95
C SER A 356 -28.04 9.41 19.77
N GLN A 357 -26.84 8.88 19.50
CA GLN A 357 -25.90 9.41 18.51
C GLN A 357 -25.80 8.52 17.27
N PHE A 358 -26.00 7.21 17.43
CA PHE A 358 -25.95 6.22 16.36
C PHE A 358 -27.31 5.55 16.20
N SER A 359 -27.62 5.12 14.96
CA SER A 359 -28.87 4.41 14.69
C SER A 359 -28.89 3.06 15.40
N ASP A 360 -27.75 2.37 15.43
CA ASP A 360 -27.53 1.13 16.17
C ASP A 360 -26.16 1.15 16.84
N VAL A 361 -26.06 0.49 18.00
CA VAL A 361 -24.81 0.22 18.70
C VAL A 361 -24.68 -1.30 18.84
N ILE A 362 -23.61 -1.87 18.30
CA ILE A 362 -23.35 -3.31 18.30
C ILE A 362 -22.12 -3.55 19.16
N MET A 363 -22.28 -4.37 20.20
CA MET A 363 -21.16 -4.89 20.98
C MET A 363 -20.51 -6.05 20.22
N PRO A 364 -19.19 -6.27 20.35
CA PRO A 364 -18.51 -7.34 19.65
C PRO A 364 -19.06 -8.70 20.09
N HIS A 365 -19.35 -9.59 19.14
CA HIS A 365 -19.85 -10.94 19.43
C HIS A 365 -18.72 -11.89 19.83
N ARG A 366 -17.49 -11.59 19.37
CA ARG A 366 -16.30 -12.34 19.75
C ARG A 366 -15.16 -11.38 20.07
N VAL A 367 -14.49 -11.67 21.18
CA VAL A 367 -13.29 -10.97 21.64
C VAL A 367 -12.22 -12.03 21.87
N MET A 368 -11.08 -11.90 21.20
CA MET A 368 -9.96 -12.83 21.35
C MET A 368 -8.74 -12.12 21.88
N ASN A 369 -8.16 -12.70 22.94
CA ASN A 369 -6.85 -12.32 23.44
C ASN A 369 -5.90 -13.45 23.07
N GLN A 370 -4.86 -13.14 22.30
CA GLN A 370 -3.84 -14.13 21.95
C GLN A 370 -2.75 -14.11 23.02
N GLU A 371 -2.49 -15.26 23.67
CA GLU A 371 -1.46 -15.39 24.70
C GLU A 371 -0.08 -14.91 24.23
N LYS A 372 0.22 -15.13 22.94
CA LYS A 372 1.47 -14.71 22.29
C LYS A 372 1.50 -13.24 21.85
N ALA A 373 0.42 -12.49 22.03
CA ALA A 373 0.28 -11.10 21.62
C ALA A 373 -0.22 -10.23 22.78
N PRO A 374 0.59 -10.05 23.84
CA PRO A 374 0.15 -9.36 25.05
C PRO A 374 -0.30 -7.93 24.75
N GLY A 375 -1.51 -7.58 25.20
CA GLY A 375 -2.12 -6.27 25.03
C GLY A 375 -2.93 -6.10 23.74
N TRP A 376 -2.82 -7.01 22.77
CA TRP A 376 -3.69 -7.01 21.59
C TRP A 376 -5.02 -7.70 21.88
N VAL A 377 -6.11 -7.04 21.50
CA VAL A 377 -7.47 -7.54 21.57
C VAL A 377 -8.04 -7.55 20.16
N ILE A 378 -8.52 -8.70 19.71
CA ILE A 378 -9.22 -8.82 18.42
C ILE A 378 -10.71 -8.70 18.69
N GLN A 379 -11.34 -7.75 18.02
CA GLN A 379 -12.78 -7.51 18.11
C GLN A 379 -13.45 -7.93 16.81
N GLU A 380 -14.52 -8.69 16.92
CA GLU A 380 -15.30 -9.17 15.79
C GLU A 380 -16.78 -8.83 16.00
N SER A 381 -17.36 -8.17 15.00
CA SER A 381 -18.79 -7.83 14.92
C SER A 381 -19.33 -8.22 13.55
N SER A 382 -20.60 -8.57 13.46
CA SER A 382 -21.25 -8.89 12.19
C SER A 382 -22.50 -8.05 11.96
N ILE A 383 -22.75 -7.71 10.69
CA ILE A 383 -23.91 -6.93 10.25
C ILE A 383 -24.58 -7.66 9.09
N ALA A 384 -25.91 -7.80 9.18
CA ALA A 384 -26.76 -8.27 8.08
C ALA A 384 -27.68 -7.13 7.66
N MET A 385 -27.34 -6.45 6.56
CA MET A 385 -28.05 -5.28 6.04
C MET A 385 -28.16 -5.35 4.51
N ASN A 386 -28.84 -6.37 4.00
CA ASN A 386 -29.04 -6.56 2.56
C ASN A 386 -29.64 -5.29 1.91
N GLY A 387 -29.09 -4.89 0.77
CA GLY A 387 -29.54 -3.75 -0.02
C GLY A 387 -28.97 -2.40 0.41
N TYR A 388 -28.14 -2.37 1.45
CA TYR A 388 -27.38 -1.20 1.85
C TYR A 388 -26.01 -1.16 1.15
N VAL A 389 -25.46 0.03 1.00
CA VAL A 389 -24.06 0.24 0.56
C VAL A 389 -23.27 0.84 1.70
N LEU A 390 -22.17 0.21 2.11
CA LEU A 390 -21.21 0.78 3.06
C LEU A 390 -20.45 1.91 2.36
N THR A 391 -20.61 3.14 2.86
CA THR A 391 -20.02 4.34 2.26
C THR A 391 -18.82 4.86 3.04
N GLU A 392 -18.77 4.68 4.36
CA GLU A 392 -17.67 5.19 5.18
C GLU A 392 -17.38 4.27 6.37
N ILE A 393 -16.09 4.17 6.72
CA ILE A 393 -15.60 3.53 7.94
C ILE A 393 -14.77 4.56 8.69
N HIS A 394 -15.11 4.79 9.95
CA HIS A 394 -14.46 5.72 10.86
C HIS A 394 -13.94 4.98 12.08
N ALA A 395 -12.86 5.49 12.68
CA ALA A 395 -12.47 5.13 14.03
C ALA A 395 -13.25 5.97 15.04
N VAL A 396 -13.64 5.38 16.17
CA VAL A 396 -14.31 6.07 17.28
C VAL A 396 -13.50 5.90 18.55
N CYS A 397 -12.92 7.00 19.01
CA CYS A 397 -12.16 7.08 20.25
C CYS A 397 -13.09 7.53 21.39
N TYR A 398 -13.16 6.76 22.48
CA TYR A 398 -13.95 7.11 23.66
C TYR A 398 -13.36 6.48 24.92
N LYS A 399 -13.85 6.85 26.10
CA LYS A 399 -13.41 6.27 27.37
C LYS A 399 -14.44 5.34 27.96
N ALA A 400 -13.96 4.24 28.56
CA ALA A 400 -14.80 3.40 29.39
C ALA A 400 -15.28 4.18 30.62
N LYS A 401 -16.57 4.12 30.89
CA LYS A 401 -17.14 4.72 32.10
C LYS A 401 -16.87 3.79 33.28
N PRO A 402 -16.39 4.32 34.43
CA PRO A 402 -16.21 3.52 35.63
C PRO A 402 -17.56 2.96 36.10
N GLY A 403 -17.55 1.74 36.63
CA GLY A 403 -18.75 1.15 37.22
C GLY A 403 -19.18 1.91 38.48
N VAL A 404 -20.47 1.92 38.80
CA VAL A 404 -21.01 2.54 40.03
C VAL A 404 -20.36 1.96 41.31
N THR A 405 -19.81 0.76 41.23
CA THR A 405 -19.11 0.06 42.32
C THR A 405 -17.65 0.48 42.49
N GLU A 406 -16.95 0.88 41.42
CA GLU A 406 -15.54 1.34 41.47
C GLU A 406 -15.43 2.75 42.05
N LEU A 407 -16.39 3.62 41.71
CA LEU A 407 -16.51 4.97 42.29
C LEU A 407 -16.68 4.98 43.81
N ARG A 408 -17.14 3.85 44.41
CA ARG A 408 -17.29 3.71 45.86
C ARG A 408 -16.01 3.25 46.57
N LEU A 409 -15.13 2.53 45.88
CA LEU A 409 -13.87 2.05 46.47
C LEU A 409 -12.80 3.15 46.54
N GLU A 410 -12.84 4.13 45.63
CA GLU A 410 -11.97 5.32 45.70
C GLU A 410 -12.47 6.37 46.71
N SER A 411 -13.76 6.33 47.10
CA SER A 411 -14.33 7.29 48.05
C SER A 411 -14.12 6.93 49.53
N ASP A 412 -13.66 5.71 49.83
CA ASP A 412 -13.54 5.22 51.22
C ASP A 412 -12.14 5.42 51.83
N SER A 413 -11.18 6.02 51.11
CA SER A 413 -9.90 6.47 51.66
C SER A 413 -9.86 8.00 51.87
N VAL A 414 -10.47 8.41 52.99
CA VAL A 414 -10.18 9.61 53.83
C VAL A 414 -9.97 10.97 53.13
N GLY A 415 -10.99 11.83 53.23
CA GLY A 415 -10.88 13.16 53.88
C GLY A 415 -10.27 14.35 53.12
N GLU A 416 -11.14 15.33 52.86
CA GLU A 416 -10.91 16.77 52.66
C GLU A 416 -10.74 17.33 51.22
N ASN A 417 -11.72 18.20 50.88
CA ASN A 417 -11.76 19.29 49.91
C ASN A 417 -11.74 18.99 48.39
N ASN A 418 -12.96 18.98 47.84
CA ASN A 418 -13.40 19.56 46.55
C ASN A 418 -12.30 19.90 45.54
N THR A 419 -11.81 18.89 44.84
CA THR A 419 -11.50 18.98 43.42
C THR A 419 -12.13 17.77 42.75
N THR A 420 -12.93 18.00 41.72
CA THR A 420 -13.45 16.94 40.85
C THR A 420 -12.28 16.09 40.36
N ALA A 421 -12.13 14.86 40.86
CA ALA A 421 -11.17 13.89 40.36
C ALA A 421 -11.57 13.51 38.92
N ARG A 422 -11.22 14.37 37.96
CA ARG A 422 -11.24 14.05 36.53
C ARG A 422 -10.19 12.95 36.36
N GLY A 423 -10.61 11.73 36.01
CA GLY A 423 -9.67 10.69 35.57
C GLY A 423 -8.73 11.23 34.49
N PRO A 424 -7.54 10.62 34.30
CA PRO A 424 -6.52 11.15 33.40
C PRO A 424 -7.13 11.43 32.03
N SER A 425 -6.99 12.68 31.56
CA SER A 425 -7.52 13.11 30.26
C SER A 425 -6.78 12.48 29.10
N GLU A 426 -5.63 11.84 29.33
CA GLU A 426 -4.85 11.14 28.32
C GLU A 426 -5.67 10.04 27.63
N TYR A 427 -5.48 9.92 26.32
CA TYR A 427 -6.08 8.91 25.48
C TYR A 427 -4.98 8.29 24.63
N TYR A 428 -4.94 6.96 24.59
CA TYR A 428 -4.00 6.22 23.76
C TYR A 428 -4.62 4.90 23.28
N ALA A 429 -4.62 4.71 21.96
CA ALA A 429 -5.03 3.49 21.30
C ALA A 429 -4.24 3.26 20.00
N VAL A 430 -4.08 1.99 19.63
CA VAL A 430 -3.44 1.55 18.40
C VAL A 430 -4.39 0.61 17.67
N LEU A 431 -4.67 0.90 16.40
CA LEU A 431 -5.39 0.00 15.48
C LEU A 431 -4.35 -0.71 14.61
N GLY A 432 -4.21 -2.02 14.78
CA GLY A 432 -3.17 -2.81 14.11
C GLY A 432 -3.61 -3.46 12.80
N SER A 433 -4.91 -3.70 12.61
CA SER A 433 -5.46 -4.22 11.36
C SER A 433 -6.98 -4.05 11.30
N LEU A 434 -7.52 -4.04 10.08
CA LEU A 434 -8.95 -4.09 9.79
C LEU A 434 -9.22 -5.09 8.66
N THR A 435 -10.12 -6.04 8.91
CA THR A 435 -10.63 -6.99 7.94
C THR A 435 -12.15 -6.83 7.82
N VAL A 436 -12.65 -6.74 6.60
CA VAL A 436 -14.08 -6.80 6.29
C VAL A 436 -14.29 -7.97 5.34
N LYS A 437 -15.14 -8.94 5.70
CA LYS A 437 -15.39 -10.13 4.87
C LYS A 437 -16.77 -10.73 5.12
N THR A 438 -17.28 -11.51 4.17
CA THR A 438 -18.45 -12.37 4.41
C THR A 438 -18.05 -13.67 5.08
N SER A 439 -19.03 -14.40 5.61
CA SER A 439 -18.90 -15.80 6.03
C SER A 439 -18.58 -16.72 4.83
N SER A 440 -17.39 -16.62 4.24
CA SER A 440 -16.87 -17.60 3.29
C SER A 440 -16.34 -18.81 4.06
N PRO A 441 -16.21 -20.01 3.45
CA PRO A 441 -15.43 -21.08 4.07
C PRO A 441 -14.05 -20.51 4.45
N ASN A 442 -13.54 -20.91 5.62
CA ASN A 442 -12.20 -20.52 6.07
C ASN A 442 -11.23 -20.62 4.89
N SER A 443 -10.22 -19.74 4.86
CA SER A 443 -9.09 -19.88 3.94
C SER A 443 -8.50 -21.28 4.14
N ASP A 444 -8.93 -22.26 3.36
CA ASP A 444 -8.45 -23.63 3.45
C ASP A 444 -7.04 -23.60 2.87
N PHE A 445 -6.07 -23.38 3.75
CA PHE A 445 -4.66 -23.38 3.39
C PHE A 445 -4.28 -24.79 2.94
N PRO A 446 -3.78 -24.98 1.70
CA PRO A 446 -3.39 -26.28 1.23
C PRO A 446 -2.28 -26.85 2.12
N PRO A 447 -2.33 -28.14 2.50
CA PRO A 447 -1.25 -28.74 3.26
C PRO A 447 0.04 -28.72 2.44
N SER A 448 1.19 -28.69 3.14
CA SER A 448 2.53 -28.72 2.57
C SER A 448 2.71 -29.73 1.41
N SER A 449 2.07 -30.90 1.49
CA SER A 449 2.12 -31.95 0.47
C SER A 449 1.57 -31.56 -0.92
N LEU A 450 0.76 -30.51 -1.01
CA LEU A 450 0.19 -30.00 -2.27
C LEU A 450 1.07 -28.95 -2.96
N TRP A 451 2.20 -28.60 -2.36
CA TRP A 451 3.15 -27.66 -2.93
C TRP A 451 4.37 -28.38 -3.50
N LEU A 452 4.97 -27.79 -4.52
CA LEU A 452 6.32 -28.08 -4.98
C LEU A 452 7.18 -26.89 -4.59
N VAL A 453 8.26 -27.14 -3.85
CA VAL A 453 9.22 -26.13 -3.43
C VAL A 453 10.60 -26.56 -3.91
N GLU A 454 11.31 -25.69 -4.60
CA GLU A 454 12.58 -25.98 -5.25
C GLU A 454 13.58 -24.86 -4.95
N GLY A 455 14.86 -25.22 -4.80
CA GLY A 455 15.97 -24.26 -4.75
C GLY A 455 16.63 -24.15 -6.12
N GLN A 456 16.86 -22.92 -6.58
CA GLN A 456 17.52 -22.57 -7.83
C GLN A 456 18.73 -21.68 -7.52
N ASP A 457 19.69 -21.64 -8.44
CA ASP A 457 20.86 -20.75 -8.38
C ASP A 457 21.60 -20.84 -7.02
N ILE A 458 21.81 -22.06 -6.55
CA ILE A 458 22.40 -22.33 -5.23
C ILE A 458 23.91 -22.11 -5.29
N GLU A 459 24.39 -21.17 -4.49
CA GLU A 459 25.81 -20.87 -4.33
C GLU A 459 26.22 -20.98 -2.87
N TRP A 460 27.27 -21.77 -2.62
CA TRP A 460 27.90 -21.89 -1.31
C TRP A 460 29.26 -21.22 -1.33
N THR A 461 29.53 -20.37 -0.34
CA THR A 461 30.89 -19.86 -0.13
C THR A 461 31.39 -20.23 1.26
N SER A 462 32.70 -20.49 1.36
CA SER A 462 33.33 -20.84 2.63
C SER A 462 33.71 -19.58 3.40
N GLY A 463 33.22 -19.45 4.63
CA GLY A 463 33.55 -18.37 5.55
C GLY A 463 34.73 -18.71 6.48
N SER A 464 35.04 -17.81 7.41
CA SER A 464 36.05 -18.05 8.45
C SER A 464 35.58 -19.07 9.48
N GLN A 465 36.52 -19.83 10.04
CA GLN A 465 36.28 -20.79 11.14
C GLN A 465 35.20 -21.87 10.87
N GLY A 466 35.07 -22.31 9.62
CA GLY A 466 34.14 -23.39 9.24
C GLY A 466 32.68 -22.97 9.10
N SER A 467 32.39 -21.67 9.18
CA SER A 467 31.10 -21.11 8.73
C SER A 467 31.00 -21.16 7.20
N LYS A 468 29.78 -21.16 6.68
CA LYS A 468 29.49 -21.00 5.25
C LYS A 468 28.50 -19.88 5.03
N THR A 469 28.45 -19.35 3.81
CA THR A 469 27.32 -18.53 3.36
C THR A 469 26.58 -19.25 2.24
N LEU A 470 25.28 -19.00 2.16
CA LEU A 470 24.40 -19.53 1.13
C LEU A 470 23.69 -18.38 0.42
N SER A 471 23.77 -18.39 -0.90
CA SER A 471 22.87 -17.65 -1.77
C SER A 471 21.96 -18.64 -2.52
N VAL A 472 20.65 -18.42 -2.50
CA VAL A 472 19.66 -19.33 -3.11
C VAL A 472 18.40 -18.59 -3.50
N LYS A 473 17.85 -18.95 -4.65
CA LYS A 473 16.49 -18.60 -5.05
C LYS A 473 15.55 -19.75 -4.70
N VAL A 474 14.67 -19.53 -3.73
CA VAL A 474 13.61 -20.49 -3.38
C VAL A 474 12.38 -20.17 -4.22
N VAL A 475 11.83 -21.17 -4.92
CA VAL A 475 10.61 -21.03 -5.71
C VAL A 475 9.58 -22.06 -5.28
N TRP A 476 8.29 -21.70 -5.35
CA TRP A 476 7.21 -22.62 -4.98
C TRP A 476 6.02 -22.53 -5.92
N LYS A 477 5.30 -23.64 -6.12
CA LYS A 477 4.07 -23.67 -6.92
C LYS A 477 3.09 -24.71 -6.40
N SER A 478 1.80 -24.46 -6.61
CA SER A 478 0.74 -25.43 -6.32
C SER A 478 0.78 -26.58 -7.33
N LYS A 479 0.67 -27.83 -6.85
CA LYS A 479 0.61 -29.04 -7.71
C LYS A 479 -0.65 -29.09 -8.59
N HIS A 480 -1.70 -28.35 -8.22
CA HIS A 480 -3.00 -28.39 -8.89
C HIS A 480 -3.26 -27.16 -9.80
N GLY A 481 -2.20 -26.44 -10.19
CA GLY A 481 -2.25 -25.44 -11.27
C GLY A 481 -2.86 -24.06 -10.93
N ASN A 482 -3.61 -23.93 -9.83
CA ASN A 482 -4.08 -22.63 -9.35
C ASN A 482 -3.09 -22.03 -8.35
N ALA A 483 -1.99 -21.46 -8.86
CA ALA A 483 -0.98 -20.79 -8.05
C ALA A 483 -1.45 -19.40 -7.56
N SER A 484 -2.47 -18.78 -8.19
CA SER A 484 -2.91 -17.41 -7.90
C SER A 484 -3.85 -17.24 -6.69
N LEU A 485 -3.86 -18.17 -5.73
CA LEU A 485 -4.83 -18.14 -4.62
C LEU A 485 -4.44 -17.19 -3.47
N PHE A 486 -3.16 -16.92 -3.28
CA PHE A 486 -2.64 -16.25 -2.09
C PHE A 486 -1.80 -15.04 -2.46
N PRO A 487 -2.03 -13.86 -1.85
CA PRO A 487 -1.34 -12.63 -2.22
C PRO A 487 0.06 -12.50 -1.62
N ASN A 488 0.36 -13.21 -0.52
CA ASN A 488 1.62 -13.03 0.20
C ASN A 488 2.11 -14.32 0.90
N TYR A 489 3.43 -14.39 1.08
CA TYR A 489 4.13 -15.52 1.67
C TYR A 489 5.21 -15.01 2.63
N ASN A 490 5.13 -15.37 3.92
CA ASN A 490 6.20 -15.09 4.87
C ASN A 490 7.24 -16.20 4.81
N ILE A 491 8.51 -15.81 4.80
CA ILE A 491 9.62 -16.75 4.61
C ILE A 491 10.42 -16.84 5.90
N TYR A 492 10.62 -18.08 6.33
CA TYR A 492 11.42 -18.41 7.50
C TYR A 492 12.54 -19.36 7.11
N VAL A 493 13.60 -19.39 7.90
CA VAL A 493 14.65 -20.40 7.84
C VAL A 493 14.86 -21.02 9.22
N GLU A 494 15.04 -22.32 9.24
CA GLU A 494 15.44 -23.08 10.42
C GLU A 494 16.79 -23.74 10.14
N LYS A 495 17.78 -23.50 11.02
CA LYS A 495 19.13 -24.04 10.91
C LYS A 495 19.22 -25.31 11.77
N LEU A 496 19.33 -26.47 11.13
CA LEU A 496 19.27 -27.79 11.79
C LEU A 496 20.67 -28.37 11.98
N ALA A 497 20.97 -28.90 13.17
CA ALA A 497 22.22 -29.55 13.51
C ALA A 497 22.20 -31.07 13.26
N ASN A 498 23.38 -31.70 13.15
CA ASN A 498 23.50 -33.15 13.04
C ASN A 498 23.07 -33.86 14.34
N GLN A 499 22.20 -34.89 14.23
CA GLN A 499 21.70 -35.67 15.36
C GLN A 499 22.80 -36.40 16.16
N SER A 500 24.02 -36.55 15.63
CA SER A 500 25.16 -37.14 16.35
C SER A 500 25.73 -36.23 17.46
N VAL A 501 25.41 -34.93 17.46
CA VAL A 501 25.84 -33.96 18.50
C VAL A 501 24.74 -33.69 19.54
N ALA A 502 23.48 -34.04 19.24
CA ALA A 502 22.32 -33.81 20.12
C ALA A 502 22.28 -34.71 21.36
N ASN A 503 23.06 -35.80 21.41
CA ASN A 503 23.09 -36.75 22.53
C ASN A 503 23.82 -36.25 23.79
N LEU A 504 24.28 -34.99 23.83
CA LEU A 504 24.91 -34.37 25.00
C LEU A 504 24.09 -33.24 25.65
N GLY A 505 22.88 -32.97 25.15
CA GLY A 505 21.97 -32.04 25.84
C GLY A 505 20.76 -31.62 25.01
N GLY A 506 19.63 -32.31 25.22
CA GLY A 506 18.29 -31.85 24.82
C GLY A 506 18.01 -31.82 23.31
N VAL A 507 16.76 -32.11 22.93
CA VAL A 507 16.27 -31.88 21.57
C VAL A 507 16.36 -30.37 21.30
N VAL A 508 17.32 -29.94 20.48
CA VAL A 508 17.39 -28.56 19.99
C VAL A 508 16.58 -28.53 18.69
N ASP A 509 15.26 -28.36 18.81
CA ASP A 509 14.46 -27.90 17.66
C ASP A 509 15.07 -26.57 17.20
N GLY A 510 15.31 -26.43 15.89
CA GLY A 510 15.94 -25.24 15.35
C GLY A 510 15.03 -24.02 15.59
N VAL A 511 15.63 -22.88 15.94
CA VAL A 511 14.85 -21.64 16.06
C VAL A 511 14.43 -21.20 14.66
N GLN A 512 13.13 -21.01 14.47
CA GLN A 512 12.56 -20.44 13.23
C GLN A 512 12.90 -18.95 13.17
N GLU A 513 13.71 -18.58 12.19
CA GLU A 513 14.14 -17.21 11.94
C GLU A 513 13.34 -16.63 10.76
N TYR A 514 12.66 -15.50 10.96
CA TYR A 514 11.99 -14.80 9.86
C TYR A 514 13.03 -14.08 8.99
N ILE A 515 12.96 -14.26 7.67
CA ILE A 515 13.93 -13.67 6.74
C ILE A 515 13.30 -12.76 5.68
N GLY A 516 11.98 -12.67 5.61
CA GLY A 516 11.30 -11.72 4.74
C GLY A 516 9.93 -12.18 4.26
N VAL A 517 9.40 -11.47 3.27
CA VAL A 517 8.08 -11.68 2.70
C VAL A 517 8.13 -11.55 1.18
N ALA A 518 7.39 -12.41 0.49
CA ALA A 518 7.25 -12.41 -0.96
C ALA A 518 5.78 -12.20 -1.36
N LEU A 519 5.53 -11.41 -2.40
CA LEU A 519 4.23 -11.30 -3.07
C LEU A 519 4.21 -12.04 -4.42
N VAL A 520 5.30 -12.73 -4.71
CA VAL A 520 5.46 -13.63 -5.85
C VAL A 520 5.93 -14.98 -5.34
N GLN A 521 5.84 -16.00 -6.18
CA GLN A 521 6.18 -17.40 -5.87
C GLN A 521 7.68 -17.70 -5.88
N ALA A 522 8.48 -16.71 -5.51
CA ALA A 522 9.91 -16.78 -5.45
C ALA A 522 10.44 -15.86 -4.35
N PHE A 523 11.51 -16.28 -3.69
CA PHE A 523 12.25 -15.47 -2.73
C PHE A 523 13.74 -15.73 -2.91
N TYR A 524 14.51 -14.65 -3.04
CA TYR A 524 15.96 -14.74 -3.14
C TYR A 524 16.58 -14.43 -1.79
N VAL A 525 17.49 -15.30 -1.36
CA VAL A 525 18.28 -15.14 -0.16
C VAL A 525 19.72 -14.92 -0.61
N SER A 526 20.33 -13.82 -0.19
CA SER A 526 21.75 -13.51 -0.45
C SER A 526 22.55 -13.74 0.81
N ASP A 527 23.68 -14.43 0.68
CA ASP A 527 24.75 -14.47 1.69
C ASP A 527 24.28 -14.88 3.11
N LEU A 528 23.29 -15.78 3.21
CA LEU A 528 22.79 -16.26 4.49
C LEU A 528 23.91 -16.95 5.26
N VAL A 529 24.23 -16.44 6.44
CA VAL A 529 25.27 -17.01 7.30
C VAL A 529 24.78 -18.33 7.90
N VAL A 530 25.56 -19.38 7.65
CA VAL A 530 25.33 -20.74 8.13
C VAL A 530 26.43 -21.09 9.15
N PRO A 531 26.09 -21.19 10.45
CA PRO A 531 27.04 -21.54 11.50
C PRO A 531 27.65 -22.93 11.31
N SER A 532 28.89 -23.09 11.74
CA SER A 532 29.57 -24.39 11.80
C SER A 532 28.76 -25.39 12.65
N GLY A 533 28.60 -26.62 12.16
CA GLY A 533 27.77 -27.66 12.81
C GLY A 533 26.32 -27.74 12.32
N THR A 534 25.87 -26.80 11.48
CA THR A 534 24.61 -26.91 10.75
C THR A 534 24.74 -27.97 9.65
N SER A 535 23.81 -28.92 9.58
CA SER A 535 23.77 -29.99 8.56
C SER A 535 22.73 -29.76 7.49
N SER A 536 21.65 -29.05 7.81
CA SER A 536 20.66 -28.65 6.81
C SER A 536 19.95 -27.36 7.20
N LEU A 537 19.41 -26.69 6.18
CA LEU A 537 18.54 -25.53 6.30
C LEU A 537 17.15 -25.93 5.85
N LYS A 538 16.14 -25.55 6.61
CA LYS A 538 14.74 -25.72 6.24
C LYS A 538 14.13 -24.35 6.01
N PHE A 539 13.89 -24.01 4.74
CA PHE A 539 13.17 -22.80 4.34
C PHE A 539 11.68 -23.08 4.39
N ILE A 540 10.93 -22.33 5.20
CA ILE A 540 9.48 -22.50 5.40
C ILE A 540 8.77 -21.32 4.73
N ILE A 541 7.76 -21.62 3.92
CA ILE A 541 6.99 -20.66 3.15
C ILE A 541 5.58 -20.61 3.74
N GLN A 542 5.37 -19.72 4.69
CA GLN A 542 4.06 -19.54 5.32
C GLN A 542 3.11 -18.81 4.37
N VAL A 543 2.04 -19.49 3.99
CA VAL A 543 1.03 -18.95 3.08
C VAL A 543 0.07 -18.03 3.84
N CYS A 544 -0.21 -16.84 3.31
CA CYS A 544 -1.15 -15.89 3.89
C CYS A 544 -2.25 -15.51 2.88
N ALA A 545 -3.48 -15.34 3.37
CA ALA A 545 -4.67 -15.07 2.57
C ALA A 545 -4.97 -13.56 2.48
N SER A 546 -5.81 -13.20 1.52
CA SER A 546 -6.21 -11.80 1.27
C SER A 546 -7.00 -11.15 2.40
N ASP A 547 -7.44 -11.92 3.40
CA ASP A 547 -8.10 -11.40 4.61
C ASP A 547 -7.11 -11.24 5.79
N GLY A 548 -5.81 -11.38 5.54
CA GLY A 548 -4.75 -11.23 6.54
C GLY A 548 -4.51 -12.47 7.42
N THR A 549 -5.25 -13.54 7.22
CA THR A 549 -5.00 -14.80 7.93
C THR A 549 -3.78 -15.52 7.35
N CYS A 550 -2.99 -16.18 8.19
CA CYS A 550 -1.83 -16.96 7.76
C CYS A 550 -1.93 -18.41 8.23
N GLN A 551 -1.40 -19.32 7.40
CA GLN A 551 -1.26 -20.73 7.72
C GLN A 551 -0.36 -20.92 8.95
N LYS A 552 -0.58 -22.00 9.70
CA LYS A 552 0.36 -22.41 10.75
C LYS A 552 1.71 -22.79 10.13
N LEU A 553 2.81 -22.42 10.79
CA LEU A 553 4.16 -22.70 10.29
C LEU A 553 4.41 -24.20 10.11
N ASP A 554 3.91 -25.03 11.01
CA ASP A 554 4.09 -26.50 10.95
C ASP A 554 3.39 -27.14 9.74
N ASP A 555 2.32 -26.51 9.25
CA ASP A 555 1.55 -26.99 8.09
C ASP A 555 2.08 -26.44 6.76
N SER A 556 3.04 -25.51 6.83
CA SER A 556 3.51 -24.72 5.69
C SER A 556 4.43 -25.53 4.75
N PRO A 557 4.39 -25.23 3.43
CA PRO A 557 5.35 -25.79 2.49
C PRO A 557 6.79 -25.39 2.85
N PHE A 558 7.74 -26.29 2.58
CA PHE A 558 9.14 -26.05 2.89
C PHE A 558 10.09 -26.66 1.87
N LEU A 559 11.31 -26.13 1.82
CA LEU A 559 12.47 -26.70 1.15
C LEU A 559 13.50 -27.08 2.21
N GLN A 560 13.94 -28.34 2.21
CA GLN A 560 15.09 -28.75 3.00
C GLN A 560 16.33 -28.84 2.11
N LEU A 561 17.36 -28.08 2.46
CA LEU A 561 18.62 -28.00 1.75
C LEU A 561 19.75 -28.50 2.65
N HIS A 562 20.50 -29.50 2.22
CA HIS A 562 21.68 -29.97 2.95
C HIS A 562 22.85 -29.00 2.76
N VAL A 563 23.62 -28.78 3.82
CA VAL A 563 24.83 -27.98 3.74
C VAL A 563 25.86 -28.74 2.90
N GLU A 564 26.52 -28.06 1.97
CA GLU A 564 27.48 -28.72 1.10
C GLU A 564 28.61 -29.35 1.94
N GLY A 565 28.91 -30.63 1.74
CA GLY A 565 29.99 -31.33 2.45
C GLY A 565 29.75 -31.62 3.94
N SER A 566 28.51 -31.47 4.44
CA SER A 566 28.11 -31.86 5.81
C SER A 566 27.64 -33.30 5.95
#